data_AF-X8JTF1-F1
#
_entry.id   AF-X8JTF1-F1
#
_cell.length_a   1.000
_cell.length_b   1.000
_cell.length_c   1.000
_cell.angle_alpha   90.00
_cell.angle_beta   90.00
_cell.angle_gamma   90.00
#
_symmetry.space_group_name_H-M   'P 1'
#
loop_
_entity.id
_entity.type
_entity.pdbx_description
1 polymer ?
#
loop_
_entity_poly.entity_id
_entity_poly.type
_entity_poly.pdbx_seq_one_letter_code
_entity_poly.pdbx_strand_id
1 'polypeptide(L)'
;MVDKKNTGRGGRSAKRKRNLDDWLLLSKPHLESPRLNQNSRTRIVVSEGTCSERICIDLTVDDSDDDTPTPDHPASPKSDARPPVLLSSILRDNTTSTLRAKRLAPLMLATPEMISKYTPLTMHPTILPLELSCRLFHAMVKVSEEWSRNKWWLADRMVESPHTTSFYARRGQEDDYDWNEAAQYWYAGRPTASPRPFLPEMEEACQYIEKAVNESIEQRHRYSLEWAGAEGSARDEVPQWRPNVAAANCYRGAKEAVGYHSDQMTYLGPYPTIASLSLGTTREFRVREVIPKENSSQREARTYIVPLPHNSLVIMHPPCQERFKHTVPSQQAIDVFRPSFPPNSEPSNVRINITFRFYRPDFKPNTTPRCACGDPCVLRADMKGKRREREQVSGDNEDIKYFWQCYSGAQNEGKSCGHWSLMDIKKEGRGPVIGTGL
;
A
#
# COMPACT_ATOMS: atom_id res chain seq x y z
N MET A 1 58.92 -44.01 27.95
CA MET A 1 59.39 -42.72 28.49
C MET A 1 58.27 -41.71 28.22
N VAL A 2 57.30 -41.55 29.12
CA VAL A 2 57.33 -40.65 30.31
C VAL A 2 57.38 -39.19 29.83
N ASP A 3 56.43 -38.28 30.06
CA ASP A 3 55.24 -38.30 30.92
C ASP A 3 54.21 -37.23 30.53
N LYS A 4 53.04 -37.36 31.16
CA LYS A 4 51.78 -36.61 31.07
C LYS A 4 51.86 -35.10 31.38
N LYS A 5 50.90 -34.34 30.84
CA LYS A 5 49.92 -33.62 31.66
C LYS A 5 48.60 -33.36 30.92
N ASN A 6 47.53 -33.64 31.66
CA ASN A 6 46.12 -33.68 31.30
C ASN A 6 45.38 -32.46 31.90
N THR A 7 44.08 -32.38 31.61
CA THR A 7 43.01 -31.47 32.09
C THR A 7 42.72 -30.30 31.14
N GLY A 8 41.49 -29.99 30.74
CA GLY A 8 40.18 -30.53 31.10
C GLY A 8 39.11 -29.43 31.09
N ARG A 9 38.00 -29.68 30.38
CA ARG A 9 36.64 -29.12 30.52
C ARG A 9 36.34 -27.64 30.20
N GLY A 10 35.25 -27.48 29.43
CA GLY A 10 34.10 -26.71 29.92
C GLY A 10 33.64 -25.55 29.04
N GLY A 11 32.61 -25.77 28.23
CA GLY A 11 31.95 -24.70 27.48
C GLY A 11 31.15 -23.73 28.37
N ARG A 12 30.89 -22.54 27.84
CA ARG A 12 29.68 -21.73 28.06
C ARG A 12 29.65 -20.54 27.09
N SER A 13 28.62 -20.53 26.25
CA SER A 13 28.23 -19.41 25.39
C SER A 13 27.78 -18.23 26.25
N ALA A 14 28.46 -17.09 26.14
CA ALA A 14 28.12 -15.85 26.84
C ALA A 14 27.12 -15.03 26.01
N LYS A 15 25.84 -15.10 26.41
CA LYS A 15 24.79 -14.16 25.98
C LYS A 15 25.12 -12.76 26.51
N ARG A 16 25.43 -11.82 25.62
CA ARG A 16 25.61 -10.40 25.97
C ARG A 16 24.24 -9.70 25.92
N LYS A 17 23.56 -9.63 27.06
CA LYS A 17 22.49 -8.65 27.31
C LYS A 17 23.15 -7.27 27.45
N ARG A 18 22.75 -6.28 26.67
CA ARG A 18 23.05 -4.86 26.96
C ARG A 18 21.77 -4.23 27.47
N ASN A 19 21.77 -3.91 28.76
CA ASN A 19 20.74 -3.14 29.44
C ASN A 19 20.83 -1.67 29.01
N LEU A 20 19.67 -1.02 29.03
CA LEU A 20 19.36 0.26 28.43
C LEU A 20 19.27 1.34 29.52
N ASP A 21 20.30 1.53 30.35
CA ASP A 21 20.27 2.51 31.46
C ASP A 21 21.55 3.36 31.62
N ASP A 22 22.61 3.15 30.83
CA ASP A 22 23.90 3.85 30.99
C ASP A 22 24.11 5.05 30.06
N TRP A 23 23.03 5.72 29.61
CA TRP A 23 23.12 6.85 28.68
C TRP A 23 22.53 8.18 29.20
N LEU A 24 22.19 8.27 30.49
CA LEU A 24 21.47 9.42 31.06
C LEU A 24 22.25 10.26 32.08
N LEU A 25 23.58 10.22 32.08
CA LEU A 25 24.36 11.19 32.83
C LEU A 25 25.54 11.68 31.99
N LEU A 26 25.44 12.91 31.49
CA LEU A 26 26.55 13.86 31.36
C LEU A 26 26.01 15.24 30.89
N SER A 27 26.02 16.17 31.85
CA SER A 27 26.46 17.57 31.72
C SER A 27 25.62 18.58 30.94
N LYS A 28 24.89 19.42 31.68
CA LYS A 28 24.49 20.78 31.27
C LYS A 28 25.64 21.77 31.53
N PRO A 29 25.77 22.84 30.74
CA PRO A 29 26.19 24.12 31.26
C PRO A 29 25.08 25.18 31.21
N HIS A 30 25.14 26.03 32.22
CA HIS A 30 24.29 27.16 32.54
C HIS A 30 24.71 28.39 31.71
N LEU A 31 23.76 29.20 31.23
CA LEU A 31 24.02 30.61 30.88
C LEU A 31 22.74 31.42 31.00
N GLU A 32 22.83 32.46 31.82
CA GLU A 32 21.80 33.40 32.22
C GLU A 32 21.49 34.40 31.11
N SER A 33 20.27 34.96 31.13
CA SER A 33 19.98 36.31 30.63
C SER A 33 18.67 36.85 31.23
N PRO A 34 18.51 38.19 31.31
CA PRO A 34 17.81 38.85 32.41
C PRO A 34 16.34 39.21 32.12
N ARG A 35 15.65 39.57 33.21
CA ARG A 35 14.28 40.08 33.27
C ARG A 35 14.13 41.48 32.67
N LEU A 36 12.96 41.75 32.06
CA LEU A 36 12.34 43.07 32.07
C LEU A 36 10.79 42.97 32.07
N ASN A 37 10.24 43.52 33.16
CA ASN A 37 8.92 44.15 33.39
C ASN A 37 8.19 44.72 32.15
N GLN A 38 6.89 45.01 32.10
CA GLN A 38 5.71 44.96 32.97
C GLN A 38 4.51 45.43 32.12
N ASN A 39 3.29 45.10 32.57
CA ASN A 39 2.01 45.83 32.38
C ASN A 39 1.43 45.88 30.95
N SER A 40 0.15 45.57 30.72
CA SER A 40 -0.99 46.20 31.39
C SER A 40 -2.33 45.51 31.03
N ARG A 41 -3.22 45.48 32.03
CA ARG A 41 -4.71 45.57 32.06
C ARG A 41 -5.48 45.25 30.75
N THR A 42 -6.61 44.54 30.76
CA THR A 42 -7.83 44.88 31.52
C THR A 42 -8.84 43.72 31.51
N ARG A 43 -9.52 43.51 32.66
CA ARG A 43 -10.69 42.64 32.92
C ARG A 43 -11.98 43.45 32.79
N ILE A 44 -13.04 42.88 32.20
CA ILE A 44 -14.49 43.11 32.49
C ILE A 44 -15.22 41.78 32.13
N VAL A 45 -15.66 40.92 33.08
CA VAL A 45 -16.93 40.86 33.88
C VAL A 45 -18.16 40.42 33.02
N VAL A 46 -18.58 39.14 33.04
CA VAL A 46 -19.53 38.36 33.91
C VAL A 46 -21.01 38.41 33.46
N SER A 47 -21.61 37.24 33.20
CA SER A 47 -22.86 36.64 33.77
C SER A 47 -23.40 35.58 32.78
N GLU A 48 -23.55 34.28 33.06
CA GLU A 48 -24.27 33.47 34.07
C GLU A 48 -25.78 33.26 33.87
N GLY A 49 -26.18 31.97 33.94
CA GLY A 49 -27.53 31.42 34.16
C GLY A 49 -28.08 30.64 32.95
N THR A 50 -28.60 29.40 33.03
CA THR A 50 -28.97 28.46 34.11
C THR A 50 -29.16 27.05 33.48
N CYS A 51 -28.64 25.97 34.08
CA CYS A 51 -29.32 24.90 34.84
C CYS A 51 -30.44 24.09 34.13
N SER A 52 -30.23 22.76 33.94
CA SER A 52 -31.03 21.71 34.61
C SER A 52 -30.42 20.31 34.40
N GLU A 53 -30.16 19.61 35.51
CA GLU A 53 -29.74 18.21 35.62
C GLU A 53 -30.96 17.26 35.72
N ARG A 54 -30.79 16.00 35.30
CA ARG A 54 -31.52 14.86 35.87
C ARG A 54 -30.62 13.62 36.07
N ILE A 55 -30.44 13.37 37.36
CA ILE A 55 -30.03 12.25 38.22
C ILE A 55 -30.33 10.81 37.76
N CYS A 56 -29.29 9.95 37.94
CA CYS A 56 -29.13 8.57 38.48
C CYS A 56 -30.08 7.42 38.03
N ILE A 57 -29.62 6.15 37.95
CA ILE A 57 -29.37 5.22 39.07
C ILE A 57 -28.34 4.14 38.70
N ASP A 58 -27.50 3.81 39.68
CA ASP A 58 -26.51 2.73 39.77
C ASP A 58 -27.10 1.56 40.58
N LEU A 59 -26.82 0.31 40.22
CA LEU A 59 -27.19 -0.87 41.01
C LEU A 59 -26.10 -1.96 40.90
N THR A 60 -25.28 -2.04 41.94
CA THR A 60 -24.43 -3.15 42.33
C THR A 60 -25.17 -4.06 43.31
N VAL A 61 -25.02 -5.39 43.19
CA VAL A 61 -25.36 -6.37 44.24
C VAL A 61 -24.26 -7.44 44.26
N ASP A 62 -23.77 -7.70 45.47
CA ASP A 62 -22.78 -8.72 45.88
C ASP A 62 -23.49 -9.91 46.60
N ASP A 63 -22.68 -10.91 47.00
CA ASP A 63 -22.92 -12.16 47.77
C ASP A 63 -23.20 -13.44 46.95
N SER A 64 -22.63 -14.63 47.20
CA SER A 64 -21.80 -15.18 48.31
C SER A 64 -21.28 -16.60 47.92
N ASP A 65 -20.25 -17.10 48.65
CA ASP A 65 -19.55 -18.41 48.50
C ASP A 65 -20.35 -19.65 49.02
N ASP A 66 -20.18 -20.84 48.41
CA ASP A 66 -20.07 -22.17 49.10
C ASP A 66 -19.57 -23.33 48.17
N ASP A 67 -19.02 -24.39 48.79
CA ASP A 67 -18.04 -25.42 48.35
C ASP A 67 -18.49 -26.68 47.53
N THR A 68 -17.66 -27.07 46.53
CA THR A 68 -17.19 -28.42 46.00
C THR A 68 -18.13 -29.64 45.72
N PRO A 69 -17.70 -30.77 45.04
CA PRO A 69 -16.53 -31.08 44.17
C PRO A 69 -16.85 -31.76 42.78
N THR A 70 -15.79 -31.97 41.99
CA THR A 70 -15.57 -32.51 40.61
C THR A 70 -16.17 -33.88 40.23
N PRO A 71 -16.21 -34.24 38.91
CA PRO A 71 -15.15 -35.12 38.39
C PRO A 71 -14.61 -34.81 36.97
N ASP A 72 -13.39 -35.30 36.75
CA ASP A 72 -12.49 -35.19 35.60
C ASP A 72 -13.02 -35.72 34.25
N HIS A 73 -12.72 -35.01 33.15
CA HIS A 73 -12.55 -35.60 31.81
C HIS A 73 -11.65 -34.73 30.90
N PRO A 74 -10.98 -35.34 29.89
CA PRO A 74 -9.59 -35.08 29.57
C PRO A 74 -9.32 -33.92 28.61
N ALA A 75 -8.09 -33.41 28.70
CA ALA A 75 -7.55 -32.29 27.94
C ALA A 75 -7.68 -32.44 26.42
N SER A 76 -8.39 -31.50 25.80
CA SER A 76 -8.33 -31.24 24.36
C SER A 76 -7.11 -30.38 24.03
N PRO A 77 -6.40 -30.63 22.91
CA PRO A 77 -5.19 -29.89 22.58
C PRO A 77 -5.53 -28.43 22.24
N LYS A 78 -4.97 -27.50 23.02
CA LYS A 78 -5.03 -26.06 22.75
C LYS A 78 -4.29 -25.77 21.46
N SER A 79 -5.02 -25.43 20.40
CA SER A 79 -4.44 -24.75 19.25
C SER A 79 -4.20 -23.29 19.66
N ASP A 80 -2.93 -22.92 19.86
CA ASP A 80 -2.50 -21.53 20.10
C ASP A 80 -2.57 -20.70 18.80
N ALA A 81 -3.71 -20.72 18.10
CA ALA A 81 -3.97 -19.82 16.99
C ALA A 81 -4.71 -18.59 17.53
N ARG A 82 -3.95 -17.57 17.97
CA ARG A 82 -4.54 -16.26 18.29
C ARG A 82 -5.30 -15.71 17.06
N PRO A 83 -6.53 -15.21 17.22
CA PRO A 83 -7.31 -14.70 16.10
C PRO A 83 -6.59 -13.51 15.45
N PRO A 84 -6.67 -13.38 14.11
CA PRO A 84 -6.04 -12.28 13.39
C PRO A 84 -6.59 -10.93 13.86
N VAL A 85 -5.69 -9.96 14.02
CA VAL A 85 -6.03 -8.63 14.51
C VAL A 85 -6.20 -7.68 13.33
N LEU A 86 -7.28 -6.89 13.31
CA LEU A 86 -7.49 -5.87 12.28
C LEU A 86 -6.35 -4.85 12.29
N LEU A 87 -5.79 -4.55 11.11
CA LEU A 87 -4.69 -3.58 10.97
C LEU A 87 -4.99 -2.22 11.62
N SER A 88 -6.25 -1.78 11.61
CA SER A 88 -6.70 -0.50 12.17
C SER A 88 -6.55 -0.40 13.70
N SER A 89 -6.51 -1.52 14.43
CA SER A 89 -6.28 -1.50 15.89
C SER A 89 -4.81 -1.35 16.26
N ILE A 90 -3.90 -1.76 15.36
CA ILE A 90 -2.44 -1.67 15.52
C ILE A 90 -1.93 -0.27 15.15
N LEU A 91 -2.61 0.41 14.22
CA LEU A 91 -2.26 1.75 13.75
C LEU A 91 -2.73 2.90 14.66
N ARG A 92 -3.19 2.62 15.89
CA ARG A 92 -3.45 3.69 16.87
C ARG A 92 -2.11 4.23 17.36
N ASP A 93 -1.80 5.46 16.94
CA ASP A 93 -0.65 6.24 17.41
C ASP A 93 -0.69 6.37 18.95
N ASN A 94 -0.02 5.48 19.67
CA ASN A 94 0.43 5.77 21.03
C ASN A 94 1.63 6.72 20.90
N THR A 95 1.37 8.02 20.82
CA THR A 95 2.44 9.01 20.94
C THR A 95 2.43 9.65 22.32
N THR A 96 3.33 9.19 23.17
CA THR A 96 3.95 10.05 24.17
C THR A 96 4.73 11.16 23.45
N SER A 97 4.47 12.38 23.89
CA SER A 97 4.91 13.65 23.33
C SER A 97 6.44 13.74 23.16
N THR A 98 6.89 13.91 21.92
CA THR A 98 8.13 14.63 21.58
C THR A 98 7.82 15.53 20.38
N LEU A 99 8.37 16.74 20.38
CA LEU A 99 8.10 17.84 19.45
C LEU A 99 8.08 17.36 17.98
N ARG A 100 6.88 17.14 17.43
CA ARG A 100 6.69 16.75 16.03
C ARG A 100 7.05 17.93 15.12
N ALA A 101 7.95 17.72 14.17
CA ALA A 101 8.14 18.62 13.03
C ALA A 101 6.77 18.98 12.40
N LYS A 102 6.60 20.24 11.95
CA LYS A 102 5.33 20.81 11.49
C LYS A 102 4.87 20.18 10.17
N ARG A 103 4.30 18.97 10.25
CA ARG A 103 3.70 18.27 9.10
C ARG A 103 2.78 19.19 8.31
N LEU A 104 3.07 19.37 7.03
CA LEU A 104 2.20 20.12 6.12
C LEU A 104 0.77 19.56 6.15
N ALA A 105 -0.22 20.45 6.27
CA ALA A 105 -1.62 20.08 6.20
C ALA A 105 -1.93 19.38 4.86
N PRO A 106 -2.81 18.35 4.86
CA PRO A 106 -3.28 17.73 3.63
C PRO A 106 -3.95 18.76 2.71
N LEU A 107 -3.71 18.65 1.41
CA LEU A 107 -4.31 19.51 0.39
C LEU A 107 -5.31 18.70 -0.45
N MET A 108 -6.55 19.16 -0.52
CA MET A 108 -7.56 18.58 -1.40
C MET A 108 -7.38 19.08 -2.83
N LEU A 109 -7.33 18.15 -3.78
CA LEU A 109 -7.22 18.43 -5.22
C LEU A 109 -8.60 18.16 -5.84
N ALA A 110 -9.39 19.23 -5.99
CA ALA A 110 -10.80 19.11 -6.38
C ALA A 110 -11.02 18.98 -7.90
N THR A 111 -10.02 19.34 -8.73
CA THR A 111 -10.14 19.31 -10.20
C THR A 111 -9.04 18.47 -10.84
N PRO A 112 -9.26 17.90 -12.03
CA PRO A 112 -8.24 17.16 -12.78
C PRO A 112 -6.94 17.94 -12.99
N GLU A 113 -7.02 19.25 -13.23
CA GLU A 113 -5.86 20.12 -13.47
C GLU A 113 -5.02 20.28 -12.20
N MET A 114 -5.67 20.39 -11.04
CA MET A 114 -4.98 20.42 -9.75
C MET A 114 -4.31 19.08 -9.47
N ILE A 115 -4.98 17.97 -9.81
CA ILE A 115 -4.44 16.61 -9.64
C ILE A 115 -3.16 16.44 -10.46
N SER A 116 -3.20 16.74 -11.76
CA SER A 116 -2.04 16.59 -12.65
C SER A 116 -0.92 17.58 -12.35
N LYS A 117 -1.24 18.78 -11.82
CA LYS A 117 -0.24 19.77 -11.42
C LYS A 117 0.59 19.34 -10.20
N TYR A 118 -0.03 18.68 -9.22
CA TYR A 118 0.62 18.37 -7.94
C TYR A 118 1.05 16.92 -7.78
N THR A 119 0.55 16.02 -8.62
CA THR A 119 0.80 14.58 -8.53
C THR A 119 1.00 13.98 -9.92
N PRO A 120 1.69 12.84 -10.05
CA PRO A 120 1.84 12.13 -11.32
C PRO A 120 0.57 11.34 -11.68
N LEU A 121 -0.59 11.98 -11.54
CA LEU A 121 -1.90 11.39 -11.75
C LEU A 121 -2.66 12.19 -12.81
N THR A 122 -3.35 11.48 -13.70
CA THR A 122 -4.43 12.06 -14.51
C THR A 122 -5.76 11.51 -14.00
N MET A 123 -6.76 12.38 -13.86
CA MET A 123 -8.12 11.96 -13.47
C MET A 123 -9.11 12.26 -14.59
N HIS A 124 -9.86 11.24 -15.00
CA HIS A 124 -11.08 11.41 -15.79
C HIS A 124 -12.28 11.29 -14.85
N PRO A 125 -13.07 12.36 -14.65
CA PRO A 125 -14.21 12.33 -13.73
C PRO A 125 -15.29 11.30 -14.13
N THR A 126 -15.42 11.04 -15.43
CA THR A 126 -16.39 10.11 -16.01
C THR A 126 -15.75 9.49 -17.25
N ILE A 127 -15.43 8.19 -17.20
CA ILE A 127 -14.73 7.51 -18.30
C ILE A 127 -15.63 6.59 -19.14
N LEU A 128 -16.60 5.91 -18.51
CA LEU A 128 -17.47 4.95 -19.19
C LEU A 128 -18.84 5.57 -19.51
N PRO A 129 -19.57 5.06 -20.52
CA PRO A 129 -20.99 5.31 -20.65
C PRO A 129 -21.74 4.95 -19.35
N LEU A 130 -22.75 5.74 -18.99
CA LEU A 130 -23.46 5.63 -17.71
C LEU A 130 -24.08 4.23 -17.48
N GLU A 131 -24.63 3.63 -18.53
CA GLU A 131 -25.21 2.30 -18.44
C GLU A 131 -24.13 1.24 -18.15
N LEU A 132 -23.00 1.32 -18.85
CA LEU A 132 -21.87 0.42 -18.63
C LEU A 132 -21.29 0.58 -17.21
N SER A 133 -21.12 1.81 -16.72
CA SER A 133 -20.59 2.03 -15.37
C SER A 133 -21.50 1.44 -14.28
N CYS A 134 -22.82 1.48 -14.47
CA CYS A 134 -23.79 0.87 -13.56
C CYS A 134 -23.84 -0.65 -13.69
N ARG A 135 -23.87 -1.21 -14.90
CA ARG A 135 -23.82 -2.67 -15.13
C ARG A 135 -22.56 -3.27 -14.51
N LEU A 136 -21.40 -2.67 -14.78
CA LEU A 136 -20.12 -3.08 -14.22
C LEU A 136 -20.12 -2.98 -12.68
N PHE A 137 -20.68 -1.91 -12.11
CA PHE A 137 -20.82 -1.79 -10.66
C PHE A 137 -21.62 -2.95 -10.06
N HIS A 138 -22.81 -3.23 -10.60
CA HIS A 138 -23.68 -4.31 -10.11
C HIS A 138 -23.05 -5.69 -10.28
N ALA A 139 -22.45 -5.95 -11.44
CA ALA A 139 -21.73 -7.19 -11.72
C ALA A 139 -20.60 -7.42 -10.70
N MET A 140 -19.80 -6.38 -10.44
CA MET A 140 -18.69 -6.44 -9.49
C MET A 140 -19.15 -6.55 -8.04
N VAL A 141 -20.23 -5.88 -7.65
CA VAL A 141 -20.84 -6.03 -6.32
C VAL A 141 -21.28 -7.48 -6.10
N LYS A 142 -21.98 -8.07 -7.08
CA LYS A 142 -22.44 -9.46 -7.02
C LYS A 142 -21.28 -10.44 -6.85
N VAL A 143 -20.24 -10.37 -7.70
CA VAL A 143 -19.09 -11.29 -7.57
C VAL A 143 -18.26 -10.99 -6.31
N SER A 144 -18.36 -9.79 -5.74
CA SER A 144 -17.63 -9.43 -4.51
C SER A 144 -18.11 -10.14 -3.25
N GLU A 145 -19.26 -10.81 -3.30
CA GLU A 145 -19.75 -11.68 -2.23
C GLU A 145 -18.85 -12.88 -2.00
N GLU A 146 -18.16 -13.35 -3.06
CA GLU A 146 -17.22 -14.47 -3.00
C GLU A 146 -15.75 -14.03 -2.76
N TRP A 147 -15.51 -12.74 -2.57
CA TRP A 147 -14.15 -12.22 -2.39
C TRP A 147 -13.66 -12.45 -0.95
N SER A 148 -12.35 -12.61 -0.81
CA SER A 148 -11.73 -12.89 0.48
C SER A 148 -10.99 -11.67 1.03
N ARG A 149 -10.72 -11.68 2.33
CA ARG A 149 -9.84 -10.70 2.99
C ARG A 149 -8.44 -11.26 3.03
N ASN A 150 -7.48 -10.47 2.55
CA ASN A 150 -6.07 -10.87 2.59
C ASN A 150 -5.53 -10.90 4.02
N LYS A 151 -4.69 -11.89 4.33
CA LYS A 151 -4.00 -12.03 5.61
C LYS A 151 -2.49 -12.02 5.38
N TRP A 152 -1.74 -11.34 6.24
CA TRP A 152 -0.28 -11.33 6.20
C TRP A 152 0.33 -11.13 7.59
N TRP A 153 1.63 -11.38 7.73
CA TRP A 153 2.34 -11.13 8.98
C TRP A 153 2.87 -9.70 9.04
N LEU A 154 2.56 -8.99 10.13
CA LEU A 154 3.09 -7.68 10.45
C LEU A 154 3.51 -7.65 11.93
N ALA A 155 4.81 -7.43 12.19
CA ALA A 155 5.39 -7.40 13.54
C ALA A 155 4.98 -8.62 14.39
N ASP A 156 5.23 -9.82 13.85
CA ASP A 156 4.93 -11.13 14.47
C ASP A 156 3.44 -11.34 14.80
N ARG A 157 2.55 -10.59 14.15
CA ARG A 157 1.09 -10.77 14.25
C ARG A 157 0.50 -10.99 12.87
N MET A 158 -0.37 -11.97 12.75
CA MET A 158 -1.20 -12.12 11.57
C MET A 158 -2.27 -11.04 11.58
N VAL A 159 -2.25 -10.19 10.56
CA VAL A 159 -3.22 -9.12 10.34
C VAL A 159 -4.06 -9.41 9.12
N GLU A 160 -5.30 -8.91 9.13
CA GLU A 160 -6.24 -9.07 8.04
C GLU A 160 -6.60 -7.71 7.43
N SER A 161 -6.75 -7.69 6.12
CA SER A 161 -7.23 -6.52 5.38
C SER A 161 -8.68 -6.22 5.78
N PRO A 162 -9.02 -4.95 6.07
CA PRO A 162 -10.40 -4.60 6.41
C PRO A 162 -11.33 -4.59 5.19
N HIS A 163 -10.82 -4.66 3.96
CA HIS A 163 -11.59 -4.74 2.71
C HIS A 163 -11.41 -6.11 2.05
N THR A 164 -12.38 -6.51 1.22
CA THR A 164 -12.30 -7.74 0.41
C THR A 164 -11.68 -7.45 -0.96
N THR A 165 -10.97 -8.43 -1.51
CA THR A 165 -10.31 -8.30 -2.82
C THR A 165 -10.41 -9.59 -3.64
N SER A 166 -10.29 -9.45 -4.95
CA SER A 166 -10.09 -10.57 -5.86
C SER A 166 -9.22 -10.14 -7.03
N PHE A 167 -8.58 -11.13 -7.64
CA PHE A 167 -7.65 -10.93 -8.73
C PHE A 167 -8.21 -11.53 -10.03
N TYR A 168 -8.02 -10.77 -11.10
CA TYR A 168 -8.56 -11.08 -12.42
C TYR A 168 -7.42 -11.13 -13.44
N ALA A 169 -7.48 -12.11 -14.34
CA ALA A 169 -6.60 -12.24 -15.49
C ALA A 169 -7.44 -12.20 -16.78
N ARG A 170 -6.93 -11.50 -17.78
CA ARG A 170 -7.56 -11.40 -19.09
C ARG A 170 -7.23 -12.64 -19.91
N ARG A 171 -8.22 -13.24 -20.58
CA ARG A 171 -8.01 -14.40 -21.46
C ARG A 171 -7.77 -13.96 -22.90
N GLY A 172 -6.97 -14.68 -23.66
CA GLY A 172 -6.77 -14.54 -25.10
C GLY A 172 -5.44 -13.95 -25.56
N GLN A 173 -4.36 -13.99 -24.76
CA GLN A 173 -2.99 -13.77 -25.27
C GLN A 173 -2.20 -15.07 -25.25
N GLU A 174 -1.32 -15.29 -26.25
CA GLU A 174 -0.57 -16.55 -26.44
C GLU A 174 0.32 -16.94 -25.23
N ASP A 175 0.51 -16.03 -24.27
CA ASP A 175 1.24 -16.19 -23.00
C ASP A 175 0.34 -16.34 -21.74
N ASP A 176 -0.97 -16.58 -21.90
CA ASP A 176 -1.97 -16.59 -20.81
C ASP A 176 -1.62 -17.50 -19.61
N TYR A 177 -0.84 -18.57 -19.82
CA TYR A 177 -0.46 -19.50 -18.75
C TYR A 177 0.50 -18.89 -17.72
N ASP A 178 1.45 -18.05 -18.14
CA ASP A 178 2.46 -17.46 -17.23
C ASP A 178 1.83 -16.40 -16.30
N TRP A 179 0.86 -15.64 -16.79
CA TRP A 179 0.21 -14.61 -15.98
C TRP A 179 -0.77 -15.18 -14.95
N ASN A 180 -1.30 -16.37 -15.19
CA ASN A 180 -2.05 -17.11 -14.18
C ASN A 180 -1.16 -17.49 -12.99
N GLU A 181 0.12 -17.79 -13.20
CA GLU A 181 1.07 -18.02 -12.11
C GLU A 181 1.41 -16.71 -11.39
N ALA A 182 1.66 -15.63 -12.12
CA ALA A 182 1.91 -14.31 -11.54
C ALA A 182 0.75 -13.85 -10.64
N ALA A 183 -0.48 -14.09 -11.11
CA ALA A 183 -1.72 -13.87 -10.41
C ALA A 183 -1.80 -14.65 -9.10
N GLN A 184 -1.38 -15.91 -9.09
CA GLN A 184 -1.36 -16.73 -7.88
C GLN A 184 -0.45 -16.13 -6.81
N TYR A 185 0.65 -15.47 -7.20
CA TYR A 185 1.63 -14.86 -6.30
C TYR A 185 1.38 -13.38 -5.94
N TRP A 186 0.24 -12.82 -6.35
CA TRP A 186 -0.11 -11.39 -6.23
C TRP A 186 -0.03 -10.82 -4.80
N TYR A 187 -0.33 -11.63 -3.77
CA TYR A 187 -0.17 -11.22 -2.37
C TYR A 187 0.79 -12.11 -1.60
N ALA A 188 1.92 -11.50 -1.24
CA ALA A 188 2.90 -12.07 -0.33
C ALA A 188 3.30 -13.49 -0.72
N GLY A 189 3.59 -13.72 -2.00
CA GLY A 189 4.25 -14.92 -2.50
C GLY A 189 3.61 -16.26 -2.12
N ARG A 190 2.37 -16.28 -1.64
CA ARG A 190 1.62 -17.51 -1.39
C ARG A 190 0.77 -17.83 -2.60
N PRO A 191 0.73 -19.10 -3.05
CA PRO A 191 -0.17 -19.50 -4.12
C PRO A 191 -1.61 -19.28 -3.67
N THR A 192 -2.28 -18.31 -4.28
CA THR A 192 -3.72 -18.06 -4.14
C THR A 192 -4.47 -18.94 -5.14
N ALA A 193 -5.79 -19.08 -4.99
CA ALA A 193 -6.63 -19.67 -6.02
C ALA A 193 -6.39 -18.99 -7.38
N SER A 194 -6.52 -19.76 -8.47
CA SER A 194 -6.34 -19.24 -9.83
C SER A 194 -7.17 -17.97 -10.08
N PRO A 195 -6.62 -16.99 -10.81
CA PRO A 195 -7.33 -15.74 -11.08
C PRO A 195 -8.67 -15.98 -11.78
N ARG A 196 -9.62 -15.11 -11.48
CA ARG A 196 -10.90 -15.08 -12.20
C ARG A 196 -10.69 -14.49 -13.60
N PRO A 197 -11.40 -14.96 -14.64
CA PRO A 197 -11.38 -14.28 -15.92
C PRO A 197 -12.02 -12.90 -15.81
N PHE A 198 -11.60 -11.96 -16.66
CA PHE A 198 -12.30 -10.68 -16.81
C PHE A 198 -13.78 -10.91 -17.12
N LEU A 199 -14.65 -10.12 -16.47
CA LEU A 199 -16.08 -10.12 -16.77
C LEU A 199 -16.33 -9.44 -18.13
N PRO A 200 -17.42 -9.75 -18.83
CA PRO A 200 -17.78 -9.07 -20.08
C PRO A 200 -17.81 -7.54 -19.95
N GLU A 201 -18.31 -7.01 -18.83
CA GLU A 201 -18.34 -5.59 -18.55
C GLU A 201 -16.94 -5.00 -18.32
N MET A 202 -15.99 -5.79 -17.80
CA MET A 202 -14.60 -5.37 -17.67
C MET A 202 -13.93 -5.28 -19.05
N GLU A 203 -14.19 -6.24 -19.94
CA GLU A 203 -13.69 -6.20 -21.33
C GLU A 203 -14.21 -4.99 -22.09
N GLU A 204 -15.50 -4.70 -21.95
CA GLU A 204 -16.13 -3.53 -22.58
C GLU A 204 -15.54 -2.21 -22.01
N ALA A 205 -15.30 -2.15 -20.68
CA ALA A 205 -14.63 -1.01 -20.06
C ALA A 205 -13.17 -0.83 -20.51
N CYS A 206 -12.46 -1.92 -20.81
CA CYS A 206 -11.07 -1.85 -21.29
C CYS A 206 -10.95 -1.06 -22.58
N GLN A 207 -11.95 -1.07 -23.48
CA GLN A 207 -11.92 -0.30 -24.73
C GLN A 207 -11.75 1.22 -24.48
N TYR A 208 -12.43 1.74 -23.45
CA TYR A 208 -12.35 3.15 -23.05
C TYR A 208 -11.07 3.45 -22.27
N ILE A 209 -10.69 2.55 -21.36
CA ILE A 209 -9.53 2.73 -20.48
C ILE A 209 -8.23 2.64 -21.28
N GLU A 210 -8.09 1.66 -22.17
CA GLU A 210 -6.92 1.52 -23.04
C GLU A 210 -6.72 2.77 -23.89
N LYS A 211 -7.78 3.31 -24.49
CA LYS A 211 -7.71 4.55 -25.25
C LYS A 211 -7.19 5.71 -24.40
N ALA A 212 -7.81 5.96 -23.25
CA ALA A 212 -7.41 7.07 -22.36
C ALA A 212 -5.97 6.92 -21.84
N VAL A 213 -5.56 5.70 -21.49
CA VAL A 213 -4.20 5.44 -21.01
C VAL A 213 -3.18 5.63 -22.13
N ASN A 214 -3.41 5.09 -23.32
CA ASN A 214 -2.48 5.23 -24.43
C ASN A 214 -2.33 6.69 -24.89
N GLU A 215 -3.44 7.43 -25.04
CA GLU A 215 -3.40 8.87 -25.33
C GLU A 215 -2.58 9.64 -24.28
N SER A 216 -2.71 9.27 -23.01
CA SER A 216 -1.96 9.91 -21.92
C SER A 216 -0.46 9.55 -21.91
N ILE A 217 -0.09 8.37 -22.41
CA ILE A 217 1.32 7.94 -22.55
C ILE A 217 1.97 8.70 -23.71
N GLU A 218 1.26 8.90 -24.82
CA GLU A 218 1.74 9.62 -26.00
C GLU A 218 2.05 11.10 -25.71
N GLN A 219 1.27 11.73 -24.82
CA GLN A 219 1.37 13.16 -24.51
C GLN A 219 2.47 13.51 -23.50
N ARG A 220 3.16 12.53 -22.92
CA ARG A 220 4.15 12.75 -21.87
C ARG A 220 5.54 12.29 -22.25
N HIS A 221 6.52 12.87 -21.57
CA HIS A 221 7.86 12.32 -21.54
C HIS A 221 7.86 10.90 -20.94
N ARG A 222 8.68 10.01 -21.50
CA ARG A 222 8.82 8.61 -21.11
C ARG A 222 10.20 8.32 -20.55
N TYR A 223 10.26 7.52 -19.49
CA TYR A 223 11.49 7.22 -18.77
C TYR A 223 12.27 6.09 -19.44
N SER A 224 13.60 6.08 -19.27
CA SER A 224 14.51 5.13 -19.93
C SER A 224 14.21 3.65 -19.67
N LEU A 225 13.70 3.30 -18.48
CA LEU A 225 13.38 1.90 -18.12
C LEU A 225 11.90 1.53 -18.37
N GLU A 226 11.12 2.47 -18.91
CA GLU A 226 9.73 2.24 -19.29
C GLU A 226 9.65 1.27 -20.47
N TRP A 227 8.58 0.46 -20.54
CA TRP A 227 8.39 -0.54 -21.59
C TRP A 227 8.32 0.08 -22.99
N ALA A 228 9.15 -0.37 -23.93
CA ALA A 228 9.19 0.21 -25.28
C ALA A 228 8.29 -0.50 -26.31
N GLY A 229 7.65 -1.62 -25.96
CA GLY A 229 6.83 -2.40 -26.90
C GLY A 229 7.38 -3.78 -27.17
N ALA A 230 6.75 -4.53 -28.05
CA ALA A 230 7.32 -5.78 -28.52
C ALA A 230 8.49 -5.49 -29.49
N GLU A 231 9.52 -6.34 -29.49
CA GLU A 231 10.57 -6.28 -30.51
C GLU A 231 9.95 -6.40 -31.90
N GLY A 232 10.26 -5.44 -32.79
CA GLY A 232 9.73 -5.42 -34.16
C GLY A 232 8.43 -4.65 -34.36
N SER A 233 7.89 -3.97 -33.34
CA SER A 233 6.91 -2.90 -33.57
C SER A 233 7.50 -1.88 -34.55
N ALA A 234 6.71 -1.39 -35.51
CA ALA A 234 7.19 -0.42 -36.47
C ALA A 234 7.87 0.75 -35.73
N ARG A 235 8.97 1.29 -36.27
CA ARG A 235 9.84 2.27 -35.58
C ARG A 235 9.10 3.52 -35.05
N ASP A 236 7.88 3.76 -35.52
CA ASP A 236 7.04 4.91 -35.18
C ASP A 236 5.77 4.55 -34.37
N GLU A 237 5.56 3.28 -34.01
CA GLU A 237 4.40 2.86 -33.22
C GLU A 237 4.65 2.99 -31.72
N VAL A 238 3.81 3.78 -31.04
CA VAL A 238 3.82 3.87 -29.59
C VAL A 238 3.35 2.54 -29.00
N PRO A 239 4.11 1.93 -28.08
CA PRO A 239 3.74 0.65 -27.51
C PRO A 239 2.42 0.77 -26.76
N GLN A 240 1.44 -0.02 -27.20
CA GLN A 240 0.12 0.01 -26.61
C GLN A 240 0.14 -0.61 -25.21
N TRP A 241 -0.19 0.20 -24.22
CA TRP A 241 -0.58 -0.28 -22.91
C TRP A 241 -1.92 -1.01 -23.04
N ARG A 242 -1.89 -2.29 -22.69
CA ARG A 242 -3.06 -3.16 -22.67
C ARG A 242 -3.09 -3.91 -21.33
N PRO A 243 -4.13 -3.77 -20.50
CA PRO A 243 -4.17 -4.48 -19.25
C PRO A 243 -4.40 -5.97 -19.50
N ASN A 244 -3.56 -6.81 -18.90
CA ASN A 244 -3.68 -8.26 -18.90
C ASN A 244 -4.12 -8.81 -17.53
N VAL A 245 -4.09 -7.97 -16.50
CA VAL A 245 -4.56 -8.33 -15.16
C VAL A 245 -5.26 -7.16 -14.46
N ALA A 246 -6.07 -7.45 -13.46
CA ALA A 246 -6.70 -6.44 -12.63
C ALA A 246 -6.88 -6.92 -11.18
N ALA A 247 -6.62 -6.04 -10.21
CA ALA A 247 -7.05 -6.25 -8.84
C ALA A 247 -8.32 -5.47 -8.55
N ALA A 248 -9.34 -6.16 -8.07
CA ALA A 248 -10.57 -5.55 -7.62
C ALA A 248 -10.63 -5.48 -6.10
N ASN A 249 -11.06 -4.35 -5.56
CA ASN A 249 -11.23 -4.12 -4.13
C ASN A 249 -12.65 -3.66 -3.85
N CYS A 250 -13.31 -4.27 -2.86
CA CYS A 250 -14.66 -3.92 -2.44
C CYS A 250 -14.60 -3.39 -1.02
N TYR A 251 -15.08 -2.15 -0.86
CA TYR A 251 -15.17 -1.44 0.41
C TYR A 251 -16.65 -1.30 0.79
N ARG A 252 -17.14 -2.07 1.77
CA ARG A 252 -18.54 -2.10 2.23
C ARG A 252 -18.88 -1.02 3.27
N GLY A 253 -18.23 0.14 3.17
CA GLY A 253 -18.49 1.29 4.02
C GLY A 253 -17.24 2.08 4.44
N ALA A 254 -17.46 3.06 5.31
CA ALA A 254 -16.46 4.08 5.64
C ALA A 254 -15.24 3.56 6.43
N LYS A 255 -15.40 2.46 7.17
CA LYS A 255 -14.34 1.89 8.02
C LYS A 255 -13.34 1.03 7.24
N GLU A 256 -13.72 0.52 6.07
CA GLU A 256 -12.83 -0.30 5.25
C GLU A 256 -11.82 0.58 4.51
N ALA A 257 -10.56 0.16 4.53
CA ALA A 257 -9.43 0.99 4.13
C ALA A 257 -8.27 0.16 3.56
N VAL A 258 -7.33 0.80 2.87
CA VAL A 258 -6.02 0.23 2.54
C VAL A 258 -4.95 1.24 2.93
N GLY A 259 -3.96 0.83 3.72
CA GLY A 259 -2.92 1.72 4.23
C GLY A 259 -2.01 2.27 3.12
N TYR A 260 -1.11 3.19 3.48
CA TYR A 260 -0.15 3.75 2.52
C TYR A 260 0.76 2.67 1.93
N HIS A 261 0.71 2.53 0.61
CA HIS A 261 1.53 1.59 -0.16
C HIS A 261 1.89 2.16 -1.53
N SER A 262 2.79 1.48 -2.22
CA SER A 262 2.98 1.61 -3.67
C SER A 262 2.69 0.23 -4.24
N ASP A 263 2.21 0.17 -5.48
CA ASP A 263 1.89 -1.10 -6.11
C ASP A 263 3.14 -1.95 -6.28
N GLN A 264 3.00 -3.27 -6.10
CA GLN A 264 4.14 -4.18 -6.21
C GLN A 264 4.64 -4.23 -7.65
N MET A 265 5.93 -3.91 -7.82
CA MET A 265 6.51 -3.69 -9.13
C MET A 265 7.03 -4.96 -9.80
N THR A 266 7.02 -6.10 -9.11
CA THR A 266 7.65 -7.36 -9.55
C THR A 266 7.35 -7.72 -11.00
N TYR A 267 6.07 -7.73 -11.37
CA TYR A 267 5.60 -8.10 -12.72
C TYR A 267 5.23 -6.87 -13.57
N LEU A 268 5.06 -5.71 -12.93
CA LEU A 268 4.83 -4.42 -13.58
C LEU A 268 6.11 -3.86 -14.23
N GLY A 269 7.28 -4.22 -13.68
CA GLY A 269 8.56 -3.64 -14.01
C GLY A 269 8.73 -2.18 -13.54
N PRO A 270 9.88 -1.57 -13.88
CA PRO A 270 10.16 -0.14 -13.70
C PRO A 270 9.17 0.76 -14.43
N TYR A 271 8.89 1.92 -13.84
CA TYR A 271 8.05 2.99 -14.41
C TYR A 271 6.73 2.48 -14.99
N PRO A 272 5.88 1.78 -14.20
CA PRO A 272 4.61 1.28 -14.70
C PRO A 272 3.54 2.37 -14.75
N THR A 273 2.73 2.32 -15.81
CA THR A 273 1.44 3.03 -15.87
C THR A 273 0.34 2.11 -15.37
N ILE A 274 -0.52 2.60 -14.46
CA ILE A 274 -1.61 1.83 -13.85
C ILE A 274 -2.91 2.63 -13.94
N ALA A 275 -4.02 1.96 -14.27
CA ALA A 275 -5.33 2.60 -14.36
C ALA A 275 -6.27 2.09 -13.27
N SER A 276 -6.86 3.00 -12.50
CA SER A 276 -7.72 2.68 -11.35
C SER A 276 -9.11 3.26 -11.54
N LEU A 277 -10.07 2.40 -11.86
CA LEU A 277 -11.48 2.76 -12.02
C LEU A 277 -12.20 2.66 -10.66
N SER A 278 -12.93 3.71 -10.29
CA SER A 278 -13.76 3.74 -9.08
C SER A 278 -15.25 3.73 -9.43
N LEU A 279 -16.01 2.85 -8.79
CA LEU A 279 -17.45 2.70 -8.96
C LEU A 279 -18.14 2.67 -7.60
N GLY A 280 -19.25 3.36 -7.47
CA GLY A 280 -20.08 3.32 -6.25
C GLY A 280 -19.88 4.57 -5.39
N THR A 281 -19.92 4.41 -4.07
CA THR A 281 -19.76 5.54 -3.16
C THR A 281 -18.40 6.23 -3.32
N THR A 282 -18.41 7.56 -3.23
CA THR A 282 -17.21 8.38 -3.27
C THR A 282 -16.32 8.09 -2.08
N ARG A 283 -15.04 7.84 -2.33
CA ARG A 283 -14.02 7.70 -1.28
C ARG A 283 -12.83 8.60 -1.55
N GLU A 284 -12.15 8.99 -0.48
CA GLU A 284 -10.88 9.70 -0.61
C GLU A 284 -9.78 8.74 -1.07
N PHE A 285 -9.02 9.15 -2.08
CA PHE A 285 -7.73 8.59 -2.42
C PHE A 285 -6.65 9.58 -2.00
N ARG A 286 -5.80 9.19 -1.05
CA ARG A 286 -4.74 10.07 -0.57
C ARG A 286 -3.41 9.63 -1.13
N VAL A 287 -2.65 10.58 -1.66
CA VAL A 287 -1.33 10.34 -2.23
C VAL A 287 -0.31 11.21 -1.52
N ARG A 288 0.81 10.62 -1.14
CA ARG A 288 1.85 11.27 -0.37
C ARG A 288 3.21 10.98 -0.97
N GLU A 289 3.96 12.03 -1.22
CA GLU A 289 5.31 11.92 -1.75
C GLU A 289 6.27 11.26 -0.73
N VAL A 290 7.20 10.47 -1.24
CA VAL A 290 8.35 9.95 -0.49
C VAL A 290 9.55 10.85 -0.79
N ILE A 291 9.90 11.71 0.15
CA ILE A 291 11.03 12.64 -0.03
C ILE A 291 12.35 11.86 0.01
N PRO A 292 13.23 12.03 -1.00
CA PRO A 292 14.60 11.52 -0.96
C PRO A 292 15.34 11.99 0.29
N LYS A 293 16.25 11.17 0.81
CA LYS A 293 16.94 11.47 2.08
C LYS A 293 17.74 12.78 2.01
N GLU A 294 18.38 13.05 0.88
CA GLU A 294 19.13 14.30 0.61
C GLU A 294 18.25 15.56 0.71
N ASN A 295 16.96 15.44 0.38
CA ASN A 295 16.00 16.54 0.39
C ASN A 295 15.17 16.61 1.68
N SER A 296 15.36 15.65 2.60
CA SER A 296 14.53 15.53 3.80
C SER A 296 14.73 16.65 4.82
N SER A 297 15.87 17.35 4.76
CA SER A 297 16.14 18.55 5.56
C SER A 297 15.62 19.84 4.92
N GLN A 298 15.33 19.82 3.61
CA GLN A 298 14.97 21.02 2.84
C GLN A 298 13.46 21.19 2.67
N ARG A 299 12.72 20.08 2.58
CA ARG A 299 11.25 20.11 2.39
C ARG A 299 10.55 18.91 3.03
N GLU A 300 9.28 19.11 3.35
CA GLU A 300 8.43 18.07 3.92
C GLU A 300 7.46 17.47 2.89
N ALA A 301 7.13 16.18 3.06
CA ALA A 301 6.10 15.54 2.26
C ALA A 301 4.70 16.09 2.61
N ARG A 302 4.01 16.62 1.61
CA ARG A 302 2.58 16.93 1.68
C ARG A 302 1.73 15.71 1.30
N THR A 303 0.56 15.60 1.91
CA THR A 303 -0.48 14.64 1.51
C THR A 303 -1.48 15.35 0.61
N TYR A 304 -1.81 14.76 -0.53
CA TYR A 304 -2.84 15.22 -1.45
C TYR A 304 -4.07 14.32 -1.34
N ILE A 305 -5.26 14.90 -1.31
CA ILE A 305 -6.54 14.18 -1.21
C ILE A 305 -7.26 14.34 -2.54
N VAL A 306 -7.57 13.22 -3.18
CA VAL A 306 -8.27 13.13 -4.46
C VAL A 306 -9.62 12.44 -4.22
N PRO A 307 -10.76 13.14 -4.30
CA PRO A 307 -12.08 12.51 -4.23
C PRO A 307 -12.32 11.63 -5.46
N LEU A 308 -12.71 10.38 -5.26
CA LEU A 308 -12.99 9.43 -6.35
C LEU A 308 -14.48 9.09 -6.40
N PRO A 309 -15.31 9.84 -7.15
CA PRO A 309 -16.71 9.53 -7.34
C PRO A 309 -16.93 8.32 -8.25
N HIS A 310 -18.18 7.86 -8.34
CA HIS A 310 -18.58 6.82 -9.30
C HIS A 310 -18.13 7.17 -10.72
N ASN A 311 -17.61 6.17 -11.45
CA ASN A 311 -17.15 6.26 -12.83
C ASN A 311 -15.91 7.14 -13.05
N SER A 312 -15.17 7.48 -11.98
CA SER A 312 -13.89 8.16 -12.11
C SER A 312 -12.76 7.18 -12.40
N LEU A 313 -11.89 7.55 -13.35
CA LEU A 313 -10.64 6.85 -13.64
C LEU A 313 -9.47 7.69 -13.16
N VAL A 314 -8.56 7.10 -12.39
CA VAL A 314 -7.24 7.66 -12.12
C VAL A 314 -6.19 6.86 -12.86
N ILE A 315 -5.40 7.54 -13.69
CA ILE A 315 -4.20 7.00 -14.33
C ILE A 315 -3.01 7.42 -13.47
N MET A 316 -2.31 6.44 -12.89
CA MET A 316 -1.07 6.63 -12.17
C MET A 316 0.09 6.51 -13.15
N HIS A 317 0.71 7.64 -13.47
CA HIS A 317 1.86 7.71 -14.38
C HIS A 317 3.17 7.47 -13.63
N PRO A 318 4.23 7.00 -14.30
CA PRO A 318 5.59 7.17 -13.82
C PRO A 318 5.88 8.64 -13.43
N PRO A 319 6.52 8.92 -12.28
CA PRO A 319 7.12 7.99 -11.33
C PRO A 319 6.25 7.78 -10.08
N CYS A 320 4.93 7.57 -10.23
CA CYS A 320 3.98 7.45 -9.11
C CYS A 320 4.37 6.32 -8.15
N GLN A 321 4.70 5.13 -8.65
CA GLN A 321 5.02 4.00 -7.78
C GLN A 321 6.41 4.13 -7.14
N GLU A 322 7.27 4.96 -7.70
CA GLU A 322 8.64 5.18 -7.24
C GLU A 322 8.79 6.36 -6.28
N ARG A 323 7.96 7.39 -6.42
CA ARG A 323 8.06 8.62 -5.62
C ARG A 323 6.85 8.90 -4.75
N PHE A 324 5.76 8.15 -4.87
CA PHE A 324 4.57 8.35 -4.08
C PHE A 324 4.08 7.05 -3.44
N LYS A 325 3.40 7.22 -2.30
CA LYS A 325 2.57 6.19 -1.68
C LYS A 325 1.13 6.66 -1.67
N HIS A 326 0.20 5.74 -1.84
CA HIS A 326 -1.22 6.03 -1.86
C HIS A 326 -2.02 5.14 -0.90
N THR A 327 -3.21 5.61 -0.52
CA THR A 327 -4.09 4.96 0.46
C THR A 327 -5.54 5.31 0.17
N VAL A 328 -6.46 4.41 0.52
CA VAL A 328 -7.88 4.72 0.73
C VAL A 328 -8.12 4.64 2.24
N PRO A 329 -8.17 5.78 2.95
CA PRO A 329 -8.28 5.79 4.40
C PRO A 329 -9.70 5.49 4.86
N SER A 330 -9.84 5.08 6.12
CA SER A 330 -11.16 5.08 6.78
C SER A 330 -11.68 6.51 6.92
N GLN A 331 -12.97 6.71 6.73
CA GLN A 331 -13.66 7.99 6.88
C GLN A 331 -14.69 7.90 8.01
N GLN A 332 -15.02 9.04 8.64
CA GLN A 332 -16.06 9.09 9.67
C GLN A 332 -17.45 8.95 9.05
N ALA A 333 -17.66 9.59 7.90
CA ALA A 333 -18.87 9.54 7.11
C ALA A 333 -18.52 9.44 5.63
N ILE A 334 -19.43 8.84 4.86
CA ILE A 334 -19.40 8.76 3.41
C ILE A 334 -20.81 8.98 2.89
N ASP A 335 -20.94 9.50 1.69
CA ASP A 335 -22.24 9.66 1.04
C ASP A 335 -22.79 8.32 0.56
N VAL A 336 -24.09 8.25 0.34
CA VAL A 336 -24.74 7.07 -0.24
C VAL A 336 -24.80 7.24 -1.75
N PHE A 337 -24.26 6.26 -2.49
CA PHE A 337 -24.38 6.23 -3.94
C PHE A 337 -25.76 5.73 -4.36
N ARG A 338 -26.35 6.37 -5.36
CA ARG A 338 -27.64 5.97 -5.95
C ARG A 338 -27.40 5.64 -7.43
N PRO A 339 -27.33 4.35 -7.82
CA PRO A 339 -27.10 3.99 -9.21
C PRO A 339 -28.22 4.53 -10.10
N SER A 340 -27.86 5.13 -11.23
CA SER A 340 -28.86 5.64 -12.19
C SER A 340 -29.48 4.53 -13.04
N PHE A 341 -28.83 3.37 -13.12
CA PHE A 341 -29.30 2.23 -13.90
C PHE A 341 -29.14 0.89 -13.14
N PRO A 342 -30.11 -0.04 -13.28
CA PRO A 342 -31.46 0.20 -13.79
C PRO A 342 -32.19 1.26 -12.94
N PRO A 343 -33.22 1.94 -13.49
CA PRO A 343 -34.03 2.88 -12.72
C PRO A 343 -34.54 2.24 -11.42
N ASN A 344 -34.65 3.04 -10.34
CA ASN A 344 -35.04 2.58 -9.00
C ASN A 344 -34.07 1.57 -8.36
N SER A 345 -32.80 1.59 -8.75
CA SER A 345 -31.77 0.83 -8.04
C SER A 345 -31.66 1.26 -6.58
N GLU A 346 -31.48 0.29 -5.70
CA GLU A 346 -31.32 0.54 -4.28
C GLU A 346 -30.05 1.37 -3.98
N PRO A 347 -30.10 2.31 -3.03
CA PRO A 347 -28.93 3.06 -2.60
C PRO A 347 -27.85 2.12 -2.03
N SER A 348 -26.58 2.44 -2.26
CA SER A 348 -25.45 1.64 -1.85
C SER A 348 -24.36 2.48 -1.19
N ASN A 349 -23.76 1.94 -0.13
CA ASN A 349 -22.56 2.49 0.51
C ASN A 349 -21.28 1.74 0.08
N VAL A 350 -21.38 0.88 -0.95
CA VAL A 350 -20.27 0.08 -1.45
C VAL A 350 -19.46 0.90 -2.45
N ARG A 351 -18.13 0.81 -2.34
CA ARG A 351 -17.20 1.22 -3.40
C ARG A 351 -16.51 -0.02 -3.96
N ILE A 352 -16.60 -0.18 -5.27
CA ILE A 352 -15.76 -1.09 -6.04
C ILE A 352 -14.63 -0.26 -6.66
N ASN A 353 -13.41 -0.78 -6.56
CA ASN A 353 -12.26 -0.26 -7.28
C ASN A 353 -11.66 -1.36 -8.13
N ILE A 354 -11.42 -1.09 -9.41
CA ILE A 354 -10.76 -2.02 -10.33
C ILE A 354 -9.44 -1.37 -10.77
N THR A 355 -8.33 -1.94 -10.34
CA THR A 355 -6.99 -1.48 -10.70
C THR A 355 -6.45 -2.36 -11.81
N PHE A 356 -6.58 -1.88 -13.05
CA PHE A 356 -6.06 -2.51 -14.26
C PHE A 356 -4.56 -2.30 -14.37
N ARG A 357 -3.84 -3.39 -14.65
CA ARG A 357 -2.38 -3.41 -14.75
C ARG A 357 -1.94 -4.13 -16.01
N PHE A 358 -0.82 -3.66 -16.55
CA PHE A 358 -0.08 -4.36 -17.59
C PHE A 358 1.14 -5.01 -16.97
N TYR A 359 1.12 -6.33 -16.89
CA TYR A 359 2.27 -7.15 -16.54
C TYR A 359 3.14 -7.34 -17.77
N ARG A 360 4.40 -6.91 -17.67
CA ARG A 360 5.28 -6.83 -18.83
C ARG A 360 5.87 -8.20 -19.17
N PRO A 361 5.89 -8.62 -20.44
CA PRO A 361 6.47 -9.91 -20.86
C PRO A 361 7.91 -10.16 -20.41
N ASP A 362 8.71 -9.11 -20.20
CA ASP A 362 10.10 -9.21 -19.73
C ASP A 362 10.24 -9.29 -18.19
N PHE A 363 9.12 -9.34 -17.46
CA PHE A 363 9.02 -9.54 -16.02
C PHE A 363 8.13 -10.75 -15.68
N LYS A 364 8.14 -11.80 -16.51
CA LYS A 364 7.38 -13.05 -16.24
C LYS A 364 7.83 -13.75 -14.95
N PRO A 365 6.95 -14.50 -14.25
CA PRO A 365 7.29 -15.21 -13.00
C PRO A 365 8.49 -16.14 -13.10
N ASN A 366 8.62 -16.87 -14.20
CA ASN A 366 9.75 -17.78 -14.47
C ASN A 366 11.11 -17.07 -14.56
N THR A 367 11.14 -15.78 -14.92
CA THR A 367 12.35 -14.94 -14.97
C THR A 367 12.62 -14.20 -13.65
N THR A 368 11.74 -14.35 -12.64
CA THR A 368 11.90 -13.65 -11.36
C THR A 368 12.99 -14.30 -10.52
N PRO A 369 14.03 -13.57 -10.09
CA PRO A 369 15.08 -14.13 -9.25
C PRO A 369 14.49 -14.72 -7.96
N ARG A 370 14.99 -15.87 -7.53
CA ARG A 370 14.60 -16.49 -6.26
C ARG A 370 15.61 -16.17 -5.17
N CYS A 371 15.11 -15.94 -3.96
CA CYS A 371 15.95 -15.72 -2.80
C CYS A 371 16.44 -17.05 -2.21
N ALA A 372 17.35 -17.00 -1.22
CA ALA A 372 17.86 -18.21 -0.56
C ALA A 372 16.79 -19.00 0.23
N CYS A 373 15.60 -18.44 0.46
CA CYS A 373 14.46 -19.16 1.02
C CYS A 373 13.71 -20.02 -0.02
N GLY A 374 14.02 -19.90 -1.31
CA GLY A 374 13.29 -20.54 -2.41
C GLY A 374 12.14 -19.72 -2.97
N ASP A 375 11.72 -18.65 -2.27
CA ASP A 375 10.64 -17.76 -2.70
C ASP A 375 11.09 -16.78 -3.80
N PRO A 376 10.21 -16.41 -4.75
CA PRO A 376 10.46 -15.31 -5.67
C PRO A 376 10.77 -13.99 -4.94
N CYS A 377 11.79 -13.27 -5.40
CA CYS A 377 12.10 -11.94 -4.92
C CYS A 377 11.01 -10.93 -5.35
N VAL A 378 10.88 -9.84 -4.60
CA VAL A 378 10.03 -8.71 -4.99
C VAL A 378 10.89 -7.56 -5.51
N LEU A 379 10.44 -6.93 -6.60
CA LEU A 379 11.09 -5.74 -7.15
C LEU A 379 10.67 -4.49 -6.38
N ARG A 380 11.64 -3.65 -6.02
CA ARG A 380 11.38 -2.35 -5.39
C ARG A 380 12.25 -1.24 -5.96
N ALA A 381 11.69 -0.03 -5.98
CA ALA A 381 12.40 1.20 -6.28
C ALA A 381 13.14 1.73 -5.02
N ASP A 382 14.33 2.32 -5.21
CA ASP A 382 15.04 3.09 -4.18
C ASP A 382 14.40 4.48 -4.01
N MET A 383 13.18 4.50 -3.44
CA MET A 383 12.39 5.73 -3.27
C MET A 383 13.10 6.82 -2.44
N LYS A 384 14.07 6.45 -1.59
CA LYS A 384 14.79 7.38 -0.71
C LYS A 384 16.16 7.78 -1.25
N GLY A 385 16.59 7.23 -2.38
CA GLY A 385 17.90 7.50 -2.98
C GLY A 385 19.07 7.13 -2.07
N LYS A 386 18.92 6.10 -1.21
CA LYS A 386 19.99 5.71 -0.25
C LYS A 386 21.29 5.36 -0.96
N ARG A 387 21.22 4.91 -2.21
CA ARG A 387 22.40 4.53 -2.98
C ARG A 387 23.10 5.72 -3.66
N ARG A 388 22.35 6.75 -4.08
CA ARG A 388 22.94 8.00 -4.62
C ARG A 388 23.92 8.63 -3.64
N GLU A 389 23.54 8.64 -2.35
CA GLU A 389 24.39 9.08 -1.23
C GLU A 389 25.68 8.26 -1.10
N ARG A 390 25.61 6.94 -1.34
CA ARG A 390 26.76 6.02 -1.16
C ARG A 390 27.74 6.05 -2.32
N GLU A 391 27.25 6.26 -3.54
CA GLU A 391 28.07 6.29 -4.76
C GLU A 391 28.64 7.68 -5.06
N GLN A 392 28.36 8.70 -4.23
CA GLN A 392 28.78 10.10 -4.41
C GLN A 392 28.50 10.64 -5.82
N VAL A 393 27.46 10.14 -6.48
CA VAL A 393 27.06 10.61 -7.80
C VAL A 393 26.27 11.90 -7.60
N SER A 394 26.96 13.03 -7.76
CA SER A 394 26.35 14.36 -7.84
C SER A 394 25.79 14.57 -9.25
N GLY A 395 24.46 14.58 -9.35
CA GLY A 395 23.76 14.93 -10.57
C GLY A 395 22.29 14.53 -10.52
N ASP A 396 21.45 15.29 -11.22
CA ASP A 396 20.03 15.00 -11.49
C ASP A 396 19.89 13.81 -12.45
N ASN A 397 20.61 12.71 -12.22
CA ASN A 397 20.39 11.50 -12.99
C ASN A 397 18.98 11.02 -12.61
N GLU A 398 18.00 11.27 -13.48
CA GLU A 398 16.57 11.09 -13.19
C GLU A 398 16.19 9.63 -12.90
N ASP A 399 17.06 8.70 -13.31
CA ASP A 399 16.82 7.27 -13.23
C ASP A 399 16.87 6.75 -11.79
N ILE A 400 15.72 6.25 -11.37
CA ILE A 400 15.51 5.59 -10.09
C ILE A 400 16.10 4.19 -10.20
N LYS A 401 16.85 3.76 -9.17
CA LYS A 401 17.42 2.42 -9.14
C LYS A 401 16.41 1.43 -8.58
N TYR A 402 16.42 0.21 -9.12
CA TYR A 402 15.55 -0.88 -8.70
C TYR A 402 16.38 -2.04 -8.16
N PHE A 403 15.81 -2.79 -7.23
CA PHE A 403 16.47 -3.92 -6.61
C PHE A 403 15.49 -5.04 -6.28
N TRP A 404 15.98 -6.26 -6.36
CA TRP A 404 15.33 -7.47 -5.89
C TRP A 404 15.58 -7.63 -4.40
N GLN A 405 14.56 -7.98 -3.65
CA GLN A 405 14.70 -8.31 -2.22
C GLN A 405 13.86 -9.51 -1.83
N CYS A 406 14.33 -10.26 -0.82
CA CYS A 406 13.53 -11.28 -0.16
C CYS A 406 12.25 -10.69 0.42
N TYR A 407 11.12 -11.39 0.24
CA TYR A 407 9.82 -11.03 0.82
C TYR A 407 9.26 -12.11 1.77
N SER A 408 10.01 -13.16 2.04
CA SER A 408 9.62 -14.29 2.90
C SER A 408 9.22 -13.84 4.31
N GLY A 409 9.77 -12.73 4.81
CA GLY A 409 9.42 -12.20 6.15
C GLY A 409 7.95 -11.82 6.30
N ALA A 410 7.28 -11.40 5.23
CA ALA A 410 5.83 -11.12 5.26
C ALA A 410 4.98 -12.40 5.37
N GLN A 411 5.59 -13.57 5.10
CA GLN A 411 4.93 -14.87 4.99
C GLN A 411 5.29 -15.81 6.13
N ASN A 412 6.53 -15.70 6.64
CA ASN A 412 7.20 -16.66 7.50
C ASN A 412 7.52 -16.03 8.87
N GLU A 413 6.52 -15.42 9.53
CA GLU A 413 6.68 -14.88 10.90
C GLU A 413 7.88 -13.92 11.02
N GLY A 414 8.07 -13.04 10.04
CA GLY A 414 9.19 -12.09 10.03
C GLY A 414 10.55 -12.68 9.60
N LYS A 415 10.67 -14.01 9.41
CA LYS A 415 11.91 -14.66 9.00
C LYS A 415 12.19 -14.42 7.51
N SER A 416 13.35 -13.86 7.20
CA SER A 416 13.82 -13.63 5.83
C SER A 416 15.31 -13.95 5.72
N CYS A 417 15.77 -14.37 4.54
CA CYS A 417 17.20 -14.60 4.29
C CYS A 417 17.99 -13.29 4.07
N GLY A 418 17.33 -12.14 4.07
CA GLY A 418 17.97 -10.85 3.79
C GLY A 418 18.51 -10.70 2.36
N HIS A 419 18.15 -11.60 1.43
CA HIS A 419 18.61 -11.52 0.04
C HIS A 419 18.28 -10.15 -0.55
N TRP A 420 19.27 -9.58 -1.23
CA TRP A 420 19.17 -8.31 -1.91
C TRP A 420 20.12 -8.31 -3.12
N SER A 421 19.66 -7.81 -4.26
CA SER A 421 20.48 -7.62 -5.46
C SER A 421 19.96 -6.45 -6.30
N LEU A 422 20.88 -5.70 -6.93
CA LEU A 422 20.48 -4.64 -7.86
C LEU A 422 19.89 -5.27 -9.13
N MET A 423 18.78 -4.74 -9.61
CA MET A 423 18.22 -5.14 -10.89
C MET A 423 19.07 -4.58 -12.03
N ASP A 424 19.45 -5.43 -12.98
CA ASP A 424 20.23 -5.06 -14.17
C ASP A 424 19.50 -5.53 -15.43
N ILE A 425 18.86 -4.59 -16.13
CA ILE A 425 18.05 -4.88 -17.33
C ILE A 425 18.84 -5.67 -18.38
N LYS A 426 20.10 -5.29 -18.63
CA LYS A 426 20.91 -5.92 -19.68
C LYS A 426 21.34 -7.34 -19.28
N LYS A 427 21.83 -7.50 -18.05
CA LYS A 427 22.29 -8.83 -17.58
C LYS A 427 21.14 -9.81 -17.38
N GLU A 428 19.96 -9.30 -17.03
CA GLU A 428 18.76 -10.11 -16.82
C GLU A 428 17.98 -10.35 -18.13
N GLY A 429 18.44 -9.82 -19.28
CA GLY A 429 17.77 -9.99 -20.57
C GLY A 429 16.36 -9.38 -20.59
N ARG A 430 16.16 -8.29 -19.85
CA ARG A 430 14.86 -7.59 -19.79
C ARG A 430 14.79 -6.49 -20.85
N GLY A 431 13.59 -6.14 -21.27
CA GLY A 431 13.33 -5.17 -22.33
C GLY A 431 12.42 -5.71 -23.44
N PRO A 432 12.17 -4.89 -24.47
CA PRO A 432 12.83 -3.60 -24.73
C PRO A 432 12.35 -2.44 -23.84
N VAL A 433 13.21 -1.44 -23.65
CA VAL A 433 12.91 -0.21 -22.89
C VAL A 433 13.20 1.06 -23.69
N ILE A 434 12.69 2.20 -23.24
CA ILE A 434 12.81 3.47 -23.99
C ILE A 434 14.27 3.91 -24.10
N GLY A 435 14.69 4.30 -25.31
CA GLY A 435 16.05 4.78 -25.55
C GLY A 435 17.11 3.69 -25.70
N THR A 436 16.76 2.40 -25.50
CA THR A 436 17.59 1.29 -25.98
C THR A 436 17.21 0.97 -27.43
N GLY A 437 17.69 1.79 -28.36
CA GLY A 437 17.87 1.34 -29.74
C GLY A 437 19.06 0.37 -29.77
N LEU A 438 18.89 -0.77 -30.43
CA LEU A 438 20.01 -1.60 -30.88
C LEU A 438 20.93 -0.79 -31.80
#